data_AF-A0A1F7UK26-F1
#
_entry.id   AF-A0A1F7UK26-F1
#
_cell.length_a   1.000
_cell.length_b   1.000
_cell.length_c   1.000
_cell.angle_alpha   90.00
_cell.angle_beta   90.00
_cell.angle_gamma   90.00
#
_symmetry.space_group_name_H-M   'P 1'
#
loop_
_entity.id
_entity.type
_entity.pdbx_description
1 polymer ?
#
loop_
_entity_poly.entity_id
_entity_poly.type
_entity_poly.pdbx_seq_one_letter_code
_entity_poly.pdbx_strand_id
1 'polypeptide(L)'
;MPRRPEAPPSSEPIQTNPHESAIFAAELGEAPEINLHGESVDVAIRLLDAFVNHEFVAGTDVVKIIHGRGEGRLHDAVRDYLKSQTELVAFFRDAQAKGQQGGVTYAALHRVK
;
A
#
# COMPACT_ATOMS: atom_id res chain seq x y z
N MET A 1 -28.26 37.03 -20.15
CA MET A 1 -26.80 36.82 -19.99
C MET A 1 -26.59 35.51 -19.23
N PRO A 2 -26.11 34.41 -19.83
CA PRO A 2 -25.80 33.21 -19.06
C PRO A 2 -24.56 33.46 -18.18
N ARG A 3 -24.65 33.06 -16.90
CA ARG A 3 -23.54 33.11 -15.94
C ARG A 3 -22.39 32.26 -16.47
N ARG A 4 -21.19 32.84 -16.53
CA ARG A 4 -19.94 32.15 -16.90
C ARG A 4 -19.74 30.97 -15.94
N PRO A 5 -19.32 29.78 -16.39
CA PRO A 5 -18.95 28.70 -15.48
C PRO A 5 -17.78 29.18 -14.62
N GLU A 6 -17.94 29.07 -13.31
CA GLU A 6 -16.88 29.26 -12.33
C GLU A 6 -15.83 28.16 -12.58
N ALA A 7 -14.58 28.55 -12.79
CA ALA A 7 -13.49 27.61 -13.01
C ALA A 7 -13.33 26.70 -11.77
N PRO A 8 -13.04 25.39 -11.94
CA PRO A 8 -12.74 24.54 -10.79
C PRO A 8 -11.54 25.11 -10.02
N PRO A 9 -11.54 25.03 -8.67
CA PRO A 9 -10.46 25.57 -7.87
C PRO A 9 -9.12 24.90 -8.23
N SER A 10 -8.09 25.75 -8.31
CA SER A 10 -6.71 25.48 -8.68
C SER A 10 -6.22 24.07 -8.36
N SER A 11 -5.69 23.42 -9.39
CA SER A 11 -4.70 22.36 -9.27
C SER A 11 -3.47 22.91 -8.55
N GLU A 12 -3.45 22.78 -7.23
CA GLU A 12 -2.18 22.78 -6.50
C GLU A 12 -1.31 21.67 -7.10
N PRO A 13 -0.01 21.92 -7.33
CA PRO A 13 0.89 20.87 -7.80
C PRO A 13 0.89 19.75 -6.76
N ILE A 14 0.33 18.60 -7.12
CA ILE A 14 0.41 17.38 -6.32
C ILE A 14 1.90 17.15 -6.11
N GLN A 15 2.37 17.30 -4.87
CA GLN A 15 3.72 16.89 -4.49
C GLN A 15 3.78 15.38 -4.71
N THR A 16 4.23 14.94 -5.88
CA THR A 16 4.28 13.53 -6.24
C THR A 16 5.38 12.90 -5.41
N ASN A 17 4.99 12.35 -4.25
CA ASN A 17 5.90 11.54 -3.46
C ASN A 17 6.40 10.41 -4.38
N PRO A 18 7.72 10.23 -4.57
CA PRO A 18 8.25 9.19 -5.46
C PRO A 18 7.71 7.79 -5.12
N HIS A 19 7.41 7.54 -3.85
CA HIS A 19 6.80 6.28 -3.40
C HIS A 19 5.34 6.13 -3.82
N GLU A 20 4.59 7.23 -3.93
CA GLU A 20 3.19 7.21 -4.40
C GLU A 20 3.11 6.83 -5.88
N SER A 21 4.00 7.38 -6.71
CA SER A 21 4.13 6.98 -8.12
C SER A 21 4.50 5.51 -8.28
N ALA A 22 5.42 4.99 -7.44
CA ALA A 22 5.80 3.58 -7.45
C ALA A 22 4.62 2.66 -7.08
N ILE A 23 3.86 3.01 -6.04
CA ILE A 23 2.67 2.25 -5.66
C ILE A 23 1.61 2.30 -6.75
N PHE A 24 1.40 3.46 -7.39
CA PHE A 24 0.45 3.58 -8.50
C PHE A 24 0.85 2.69 -9.69
N ALA A 25 2.14 2.62 -10.02
CA ALA A 25 2.64 1.72 -11.05
C ALA A 25 2.41 0.24 -10.68
N ALA A 26 2.69 -0.14 -9.43
CA ALA A 26 2.43 -1.48 -8.91
C ALA A 26 0.94 -1.86 -8.95
N GLU A 27 0.06 -0.91 -8.66
CA GLU A 27 -1.40 -1.10 -8.67
C GLU A 27 -1.98 -1.30 -10.08
N LEU A 28 -1.34 -0.74 -11.11
CA LEU A 28 -1.70 -0.96 -12.52
C LEU A 28 -1.04 -2.21 -13.14
N GLY A 29 0.05 -2.68 -12.55
CA GLY A 29 0.86 -3.79 -13.06
C GLY A 29 0.85 -5.01 -12.14
N GLU A 30 2.00 -5.67 -12.09
CA GLU A 30 2.26 -6.77 -11.17
C GLU A 30 3.26 -6.34 -10.11
N ALA A 31 3.04 -6.76 -8.88
CA ALA A 31 3.95 -6.60 -7.76
C ALA A 31 3.95 -7.89 -6.94
N PRO A 32 5.08 -8.25 -6.30
CA PRO A 32 5.11 -9.36 -5.37
C PRO A 32 4.01 -9.19 -4.32
N GLU A 33 3.22 -10.25 -4.14
CA GLU A 33 2.03 -10.19 -3.30
C GLU A 33 1.99 -11.31 -2.26
N ILE A 34 1.40 -10.99 -1.11
CA ILE A 34 1.05 -11.95 -0.07
C ILE A 34 -0.44 -11.92 0.21
N ASN A 35 -1.04 -13.10 0.32
CA ASN A 35 -2.44 -13.26 0.70
C ASN A 35 -2.55 -13.72 2.16
N LEU A 36 -3.16 -12.86 2.98
CA LEU A 36 -3.42 -13.06 4.42
C LEU A 36 -4.91 -13.26 4.69
N HIS A 37 -5.75 -13.36 3.64
CA HIS A 37 -7.19 -13.45 3.78
C HIS A 37 -7.61 -14.72 4.54
N GLY A 38 -8.34 -14.54 5.64
CA GLY A 38 -8.85 -15.65 6.46
C GLY A 38 -7.85 -16.16 7.50
N GLU A 39 -6.64 -15.60 7.53
CA GLU A 39 -5.68 -15.90 8.57
C GLU A 39 -6.03 -15.22 9.90
N SER A 40 -5.59 -15.83 10.99
CA SER A 40 -5.61 -15.16 12.29
C SER A 40 -4.58 -14.02 12.32
N VAL A 41 -4.85 -12.96 13.10
CA VAL A 41 -3.97 -11.78 13.17
C VAL A 41 -2.53 -12.17 13.52
N ASP A 42 -2.34 -13.01 14.54
CA ASP A 42 -1.00 -13.45 14.96
C ASP A 42 -0.23 -14.19 13.87
N VAL A 43 -0.93 -15.01 13.07
CA VAL A 43 -0.33 -15.75 11.95
C VAL A 43 -0.03 -14.79 10.80
N ALA A 44 -0.99 -13.93 10.46
CA ALA A 44 -0.87 -12.98 9.36
C ALA A 44 0.31 -12.03 9.54
N ILE A 45 0.54 -11.52 10.76
CA ILE A 45 1.67 -10.62 11.03
C ILE A 45 3.02 -11.36 10.93
N ARG A 46 3.11 -12.62 11.38
CA ARG A 46 4.34 -13.40 11.21
C ARG A 46 4.65 -13.68 9.74
N LEU A 47 3.63 -13.99 8.94
CA LEU A 47 3.77 -14.21 7.50
C LEU A 47 4.15 -12.92 6.77
N LEU A 48 3.49 -11.81 7.12
CA LEU A 48 3.80 -10.49 6.58
C LEU A 48 5.25 -10.10 6.89
N ASP A 49 5.71 -10.36 8.11
CA ASP A 49 7.07 -10.03 8.52
C ASP A 49 8.13 -10.78 7.72
N ALA A 50 7.97 -12.10 7.59
CA ALA A 50 8.87 -12.92 6.78
C ALA A 50 8.88 -12.46 5.31
N PHE A 51 7.71 -12.11 4.77
CA PHE A 51 7.55 -11.65 3.39
C PHE A 51 8.20 -10.29 3.14
N VAL A 52 7.94 -9.28 3.98
CA VAL A 52 8.52 -7.94 3.82
C VAL A 52 10.05 -8.00 3.92
N ASN A 53 10.58 -8.79 4.85
CA ASN A 53 12.04 -8.99 4.95
C ASN A 53 12.62 -9.67 3.70
N HIS A 54 11.96 -10.71 3.18
CA HIS A 54 12.38 -11.37 1.95
C HIS A 54 12.42 -10.41 0.76
N GLU A 55 11.34 -9.66 0.55
CA GLU A 55 11.23 -8.72 -0.57
C GLU A 55 12.17 -7.52 -0.44
N PHE A 56 12.43 -7.07 0.79
CA PHE A 56 13.43 -6.05 1.07
C PHE A 56 14.83 -6.53 0.66
N VAL A 57 15.22 -7.76 1.03
CA VAL A 57 16.51 -8.36 0.63
C VAL A 57 16.57 -8.61 -0.87
N ALA A 58 15.45 -8.96 -1.50
CA ALA A 58 15.35 -9.14 -2.95
C ALA A 58 15.48 -7.81 -3.73
N GLY A 59 15.38 -6.66 -3.05
CA GLY A 59 15.46 -5.34 -3.67
C GLY A 59 14.18 -4.92 -4.39
N THR A 60 13.03 -5.49 -3.99
CA THR A 60 11.71 -5.13 -4.53
C THR A 60 11.32 -3.72 -4.09
N ASP A 61 10.78 -2.93 -5.01
CA ASP A 61 10.38 -1.54 -4.72
C ASP A 61 9.06 -1.44 -3.96
N VAL A 62 8.07 -2.23 -4.37
CA VAL A 62 6.71 -2.18 -3.84
C VAL A 62 6.18 -3.60 -3.72
N VAL A 63 5.53 -3.87 -2.60
CA VAL A 63 4.83 -5.12 -2.34
C VAL A 63 3.34 -4.88 -2.15
N LYS A 64 2.55 -5.91 -2.45
CA LYS A 64 1.09 -5.91 -2.32
C LYS A 64 0.64 -6.86 -1.21
N ILE A 65 -0.18 -6.38 -0.30
CA ILE A 65 -0.61 -7.13 0.89
C ILE A 65 -2.13 -7.25 0.83
N ILE A 66 -2.61 -8.48 0.61
CA ILE A 66 -4.04 -8.78 0.52
C ILE A 66 -4.49 -9.27 1.88
N HIS A 67 -5.14 -8.41 2.66
CA HIS A 67 -5.67 -8.75 3.99
C HIS A 67 -7.19 -9.01 3.98
N GLY A 68 -7.87 -8.72 2.87
CA GLY A 68 -9.32 -8.88 2.74
C GLY A 68 -10.11 -7.74 3.39
N ARG A 69 -11.37 -7.56 2.97
CA ARG A 69 -12.22 -6.45 3.46
C ARG A 69 -12.70 -6.66 4.90
N GLY A 70 -13.17 -7.88 5.20
CA GLY A 70 -13.50 -8.36 6.55
C GLY A 70 -14.14 -7.34 7.49
N GLU A 71 -13.83 -7.49 8.78
CA GLU A 71 -14.20 -6.54 9.86
C GLU A 71 -13.09 -5.52 10.15
N GLY A 72 -12.06 -5.43 9.29
CA GLY A 72 -10.93 -4.51 9.47
C GLY A 72 -9.81 -4.99 10.43
N ARG A 73 -9.98 -6.08 11.19
CA ARG A 73 -8.94 -6.55 12.13
C ARG A 73 -7.58 -6.78 11.49
N LEU A 74 -7.54 -7.46 10.34
CA LEU A 74 -6.28 -7.70 9.61
C LEU A 74 -5.75 -6.42 8.97
N HIS A 75 -6.63 -5.56 8.45
CA HIS A 75 -6.24 -4.26 7.91
C HIS A 75 -5.51 -3.41 8.96
N ASP A 76 -6.08 -3.30 10.16
CA ASP A 76 -5.51 -2.50 11.23
C ASP A 76 -4.17 -3.07 11.71
N ALA A 77 -4.11 -4.39 11.91
CA ALA A 77 -2.87 -5.07 12.30
C ALA A 77 -1.76 -4.93 11.25
N VAL A 78 -2.09 -5.07 9.95
CA VAL A 78 -1.15 -4.87 8.84
C VAL A 78 -0.61 -3.45 8.86
N ARG A 79 -1.49 -2.44 9.01
CA ARG A 79 -1.06 -1.04 9.05
C ARG A 79 -0.19 -0.73 10.26
N ASP A 80 -0.52 -1.28 11.42
CA ASP A 80 0.27 -1.08 12.62
C ASP A 80 1.64 -1.75 12.53
N TYR A 81 1.71 -2.95 11.93
CA TYR A 81 2.98 -3.55 11.55
C TYR A 81 3.78 -2.65 10.61
N LEU A 82 3.21 -2.19 9.50
CA LEU A 82 3.92 -1.36 8.51
C LEU A 82 4.42 -0.04 9.11
N LYS A 83 3.65 0.60 10.00
CA LYS A 83 4.09 1.79 10.75
C LYS A 83 5.27 1.50 11.68
N SER A 84 5.35 0.29 12.23
CA SER A 84 6.43 -0.10 13.14
C SER A 84 7.75 -0.41 12.42
N GLN A 85 7.69 -0.72 11.11
CA GLN A 85 8.83 -1.12 10.30
C GLN A 85 9.41 0.05 9.50
N THR A 86 9.71 1.18 10.16
CA THR A 86 10.21 2.40 9.50
C THR A 86 11.53 2.22 8.76
N GLU A 87 12.33 1.24 9.15
CA GLU A 87 13.63 0.93 8.55
C GLU A 87 13.49 0.15 7.24
N LEU A 88 12.41 -0.60 7.06
CA LEU A 88 12.15 -1.42 5.87
C LEU A 88 11.16 -0.73 4.92
N VAL A 89 10.14 -0.06 5.48
CA VAL A 89 9.01 0.51 4.74
C VAL A 89 9.14 2.02 4.64
N ALA A 90 9.31 2.52 3.42
CA ALA A 90 9.43 3.95 3.15
C ALA A 90 8.07 4.66 3.13
N PHE A 91 7.04 3.99 2.64
CA PHE A 91 5.69 4.53 2.49
C PHE A 91 4.69 3.40 2.29
N PHE A 92 3.44 3.59 2.70
CA PHE A 92 2.37 2.64 2.39
C PHE A 92 1.04 3.38 2.24
N ARG A 93 0.14 2.80 1.44
CA ARG A 93 -1.25 3.24 1.34
C ARG A 93 -2.16 2.10 0.95
N ASP A 94 -3.45 2.28 1.17
CA ASP A 94 -4.45 1.33 0.70
C ASP A 94 -4.64 1.44 -0.82
N ALA A 95 -5.10 0.34 -1.41
CA ALA A 95 -5.45 0.30 -2.82
C ALA A 95 -6.58 1.30 -3.14
N GLN A 96 -6.45 1.99 -4.26
CA GLN A 96 -7.45 2.91 -4.81
C GLN A 96 -8.27 2.26 -5.94
N ALA A 97 -7.83 1.14 -6.51
CA ALA A 97 -8.52 0.43 -7.57
C ALA A 97 -9.85 -0.15 -7.08
N LYS A 98 -10.92 0.07 -7.86
CA LYS A 98 -12.24 -0.51 -7.60
C LYS A 98 -12.13 -2.03 -7.48
N GLY A 99 -12.61 -2.58 -6.36
CA GLY A 99 -12.55 -4.02 -6.06
C GLY A 99 -11.40 -4.44 -5.15
N GLN A 100 -10.34 -3.62 -5.04
CA GLN A 100 -9.23 -3.84 -4.09
C GLN A 100 -9.33 -2.91 -2.87
N GLN A 101 -10.03 -1.78 -3.00
CA GLN A 101 -10.29 -0.84 -1.92
C GLN A 101 -10.77 -1.54 -0.64
N GLY A 102 -10.08 -1.24 0.47
CA GLY A 102 -10.37 -1.76 1.80
C GLY A 102 -9.97 -3.21 2.03
N GLY A 103 -9.40 -3.92 1.05
CA GLY A 103 -8.90 -5.29 1.20
C GLY A 103 -7.44 -5.50 0.84
N VAL A 104 -6.79 -4.46 0.32
CA VAL A 104 -5.41 -4.49 -0.15
C VAL A 104 -4.69 -3.23 0.32
N THR A 105 -3.48 -3.42 0.85
CA THR A 105 -2.53 -2.35 1.17
C THR A 105 -1.26 -2.56 0.35
N TYR A 106 -0.72 -1.49 -0.21
CA TYR A 106 0.58 -1.49 -0.88
C TYR A 106 1.61 -0.82 0.01
N ALA A 107 2.82 -1.38 0.05
CA ALA A 107 3.95 -0.84 0.79
C ALA A 107 5.16 -0.68 -0.14
N ALA A 108 5.71 0.54 -0.21
CA ALA A 108 6.98 0.83 -0.83
C ALA A 108 8.11 0.58 0.16
N LEU A 109 9.11 -0.20 -0.25
CA LEU A 109 10.25 -0.58 0.57
C LEU A 109 11.44 0.36 0.33
N HIS A 110 12.31 0.45 1.33
CA HIS A 110 13.61 1.08 1.14
C HIS A 110 14.49 0.18 0.25
N ARG A 111 15.26 0.79 -0.65
CA ARG A 111 16.27 0.06 -1.42
C ARG A 111 17.54 -0.11 -0.61
N VAL A 112 17.97 -1.36 -0.45
CA VAL A 112 19.32 -1.68 0.01
C VAL A 112 20.28 -1.34 -1.13
N LYS A 113 21.24 -0.45 -0.87
CA LYS A 113 22.30 -0.09 -1.83
C LYS A 113 23.34 -1.20 -1.95
#